data_AF-A0A2W7J2I4-F1
#
_entry.id   AF-A0A2W7J2I4-F1
#
_cell.length_a   1.000
_cell.length_b   1.000
_cell.length_c   1.000
_cell.angle_alpha   90.00
_cell.angle_beta   90.00
_cell.angle_gamma   90.00
#
_symmetry.space_group_name_H-M   'P 1'
#
loop_
_entity.id
_entity.type
_entity.pdbx_description
1 polymer ?
#
loop_
_entity_poly.entity_id
_entity_poly.type
_entity_poly.pdbx_seq_one_letter_code
_entity_poly.pdbx_strand_id
1 'polypeptide(L)' 'MTPSLRAALCVLTLTLPLMACKEEGPAERAGRSLDRAGENLRDAVDPPSGPVERAGRAIDRATN' A
#
# COMPACT_ATOMS: atom_id res chain seq x y z
N MET A 1 0.54 26.97 -30.81
CA MET A 1 1.42 26.04 -30.07
C MET A 1 2.40 25.45 -31.06
N THR A 2 3.70 25.73 -30.91
CA THR A 2 4.75 25.24 -31.81
C THR A 2 4.89 23.71 -31.71
N PRO A 3 5.26 23.00 -32.79
CA PRO A 3 5.39 21.54 -32.78
C PRO A 3 6.39 21.05 -31.72
N SER A 4 7.42 21.85 -31.43
CA SER A 4 8.41 21.60 -30.38
C SER A 4 7.82 21.58 -28.97
N LEU A 5 6.79 22.41 -28.69
CA LEU A 5 6.11 22.46 -27.41
C LEU A 5 5.23 21.21 -27.17
N ARG A 6 4.62 20.69 -28.24
CA ARG A 6 3.82 19.45 -28.18
C ARG A 6 4.70 18.23 -27.95
N ALA A 7 5.84 18.15 -28.63
CA ALA A 7 6.80 17.07 -28.41
C ALA A 7 7.32 17.06 -26.97
N ALA A 8 7.68 18.22 -26.42
CA ALA A 8 8.12 18.33 -25.02
C ALA A 8 7.04 17.90 -24.01
N LEU A 9 5.78 18.26 -24.25
CA LEU A 9 4.67 17.87 -23.38
C LEU A 9 4.42 16.35 -23.40
N CYS A 10 4.47 15.70 -24.56
CA CYS A 10 4.31 14.25 -24.66
C CYS A 10 5.45 13.48 -23.96
N VAL A 11 6.69 13.96 -24.07
CA VAL A 11 7.84 13.33 -23.41
C VAL A 11 7.72 13.45 -21.88
N LEU A 12 7.21 14.59 -21.39
CA LEU A 12 7.01 14.82 -19.96
C LEU A 12 5.93 13.91 -19.37
N THR A 13 4.80 13.73 -20.05
CA THR A 13 3.70 12.89 -19.54
C THR A 13 4.05 11.40 -19.50
N LEU A 14 4.88 10.93 -20.43
CA LEU A 14 5.32 9.53 -20.51
C LEU A 14 6.37 9.15 -19.45
N THR A 15 7.17 10.10 -18.96
CA THR A 15 8.28 9.82 -18.03
C THR A 15 7.91 9.97 -16.56
N LEU A 16 6.86 10.75 -16.24
CA LEU A 16 6.32 10.92 -14.89
C LEU A 16 5.95 9.61 -14.15
N PRO A 17 5.26 8.62 -14.76
CA PRO A 17 4.84 7.42 -14.02
C PRO A 17 6.01 6.50 -13.63
N LEU A 18 7.16 6.58 -14.31
CA LEU A 18 8.33 5.75 -13.97
C LEU A 18 8.95 6.13 -12.61
N MET A 19 8.80 7.39 -12.18
CA MET A 19 9.26 7.84 -10.87
C MET A 19 8.36 7.37 -9.72
N ALA A 20 7.12 6.96 -10.01
CA ALA A 20 6.14 6.53 -9.01
C ALA A 20 6.28 5.06 -8.57
N CYS A 21 7.10 4.25 -9.25
CA CYS A 21 7.23 2.81 -8.97
C CYS A 21 8.03 2.46 -7.71
N LYS A 22 8.63 3.43 -7.01
CA LYS A 22 9.62 3.17 -5.95
C LYS A 22 9.09 3.40 -4.54
N GLU A 23 7.92 4.02 -4.39
CA GLU A 23 7.32 4.37 -3.11
C GLU A 23 5.93 3.75 -3.00
N GLU A 24 5.57 3.30 -1.79
CA GLU A 24 4.21 2.82 -1.49
C GLU A 24 3.20 3.88 -1.89
N GLY A 25 2.42 3.57 -2.93
CA GLY A 25 1.45 4.49 -3.50
C GLY A 25 0.34 4.84 -2.51
N PRO A 26 -0.39 5.94 -2.75
CA PRO A 26 -1.50 6.35 -1.88
C PRO A 26 -2.56 5.24 -1.74
N ALA A 27 -2.78 4.44 -2.79
CA ALA A 27 -3.67 3.28 -2.75
C ALA A 27 -3.16 2.16 -1.84
N GLU A 28 -1.85 1.86 -1.88
CA GLU A 28 -1.21 0.84 -1.04
C GLU A 28 -1.31 1.21 0.46
N ARG A 29 -1.05 2.49 0.78
CA ARG A 29 -1.16 3.00 2.17
C ARG A 29 -2.59 2.96 2.68
N ALA A 30 -3.56 3.28 1.82
CA ALA A 30 -4.98 3.20 2.14
C ALA A 30 -5.41 1.74 2.37
N GLY A 31 -5.01 0.82 1.48
CA GLY A 31 -5.24 -0.62 1.64
C GLY A 31 -4.69 -1.12 2.97
N ARG A 32 -3.40 -0.88 3.24
CA ARG A 32 -2.74 -1.29 4.49
C ARG A 32 -3.42 -0.74 5.74
N SER A 33 -4.00 0.46 5.68
CA SER A 33 -4.76 1.05 6.81
C SER A 33 -6.10 0.35 7.02
N LEU A 34 -6.79 -0.01 5.93
CA LEU A 34 -8.04 -0.76 5.96
C LEU A 34 -7.82 -2.20 6.47
N ASP A 35 -6.77 -2.88 6.00
CA ASP A 35 -6.39 -4.20 6.49
C ASP A 35 -6.15 -4.20 8.01
N ARG A 36 -5.37 -3.23 8.52
CA ARG A 36 -5.15 -3.08 9.96
C ARG A 36 -6.43 -2.80 10.73
N ALA A 37 -7.32 -1.98 10.19
CA ALA A 37 -8.61 -1.71 10.82
C ALA A 37 -9.48 -2.99 10.87
N GLY A 38 -9.51 -3.75 9.78
CA GLY A 38 -10.20 -5.04 9.69
C GLY A 38 -9.66 -6.05 10.69
N GLU A 39 -8.33 -6.20 10.79
CA GLU A 39 -7.69 -7.05 11.78
C GLU A 39 -8.03 -6.66 13.21
N ASN A 40 -7.98 -5.36 13.54
CA ASN A 40 -8.33 -4.88 14.90
C ASN A 40 -9.79 -5.19 15.27
N LEU A 41 -10.72 -4.99 14.33
CA LEU A 41 -12.12 -5.34 14.55
C LEU A 41 -12.30 -6.84 14.76
N ARG A 42 -11.56 -7.63 13.98
CA ARG A 42 -11.61 -9.09 14.05
C ARG A 42 -11.00 -9.62 15.34
N ASP A 43 -9.89 -9.05 15.82
CA ASP A 43 -9.30 -9.33 17.13
C ASP A 43 -10.22 -8.89 18.29
N ALA A 44 -11.06 -7.88 18.08
CA ALA A 44 -12.03 -7.44 19.09
C ALA A 44 -13.26 -8.36 19.18
N VAL A 45 -13.73 -8.89 18.05
CA VAL A 45 -14.89 -9.80 17.97
C VAL A 45 -14.48 -11.26 18.25
N ASP A 46 -13.29 -11.66 17.78
CA ASP A 46 -12.70 -12.99 17.92
C ASP A 46 -11.26 -12.85 18.43
N PRO A 47 -11.10 -12.59 19.75
CA PRO A 47 -9.77 -12.42 20.33
C PRO A 47 -8.97 -13.72 20.27
N PRO A 48 -7.64 -13.64 20.07
CA PRO A 48 -6.79 -14.82 20.11
C PRO A 48 -6.96 -15.56 21.43
N SER A 49 -7.26 -16.87 21.32
CA SER A 49 -7.63 -17.72 22.44
C SER A 49 -6.43 -18.07 23.34
N GLY A 50 -5.20 -17.87 22.84
CA GLY A 50 -3.99 -18.15 23.61
C GLY A 50 -2.72 -17.42 23.13
N PRO A 51 -1.64 -17.49 23.92
CA PRO A 51 -0.36 -16.83 23.61
C PRO A 51 0.30 -17.36 22.32
N VAL A 52 0.05 -18.62 21.95
CA VAL A 52 0.55 -19.22 20.70
C VAL A 52 -0.11 -18.57 19.47
N GLU A 53 -1.44 -18.38 19.48
CA GLU A 53 -2.17 -17.70 18.40
C GLU A 53 -1.77 -16.22 18.27
N ARG A 54 -1.49 -15.54 19.39
CA ARG A 54 -0.97 -14.16 19.38
C ARG A 54 0.40 -14.08 18.73
N ALA A 55 1.29 -15.01 19.10
CA ALA A 55 2.63 -15.08 18.52
C ALA A 55 2.58 -15.42 17.03
N GLY A 56 1.75 -16.38 16.62
CA GLY A 56 1.52 -16.72 15.20
C GLY A 56 1.08 -15.51 14.39
N ARG A 57 0.04 -14.78 14.86
CA ARG A 57 -0.42 -13.53 14.23
C ARG A 57 0.68 -12.47 14.13
N ALA A 58 1.51 -12.33 15.15
CA ALA A 58 2.61 -11.37 15.13
C ALA A 58 3.69 -11.72 14.10
N ILE A 59 4.00 -13.02 13.96
CA ILE A 59 4.98 -13.51 12.98
C ILE A 59 4.44 -13.34 11.56
N ASP A 60 3.17 -13.65 11.32
CA ASP A 60 2.53 -13.46 10.02
C ASP A 60 2.57 -11.98 9.59
N ARG A 61 2.25 -11.03 10.49
CA ARG A 61 2.36 -9.59 10.21
C ARG A 61 3.79 -9.09 9.97
N ALA A 62 4.79 -9.75 10.53
CA ALA A 62 6.19 -9.39 10.34
C ALA A 62 6.76 -9.94 9.01
N THR A 63 6.09 -10.94 8.43
CA THR A 63 6.55 -11.65 7.23
C THR A 63 5.81 -11.23 5.96
N ASN A 64 4.60 -10.65 6.11
CA ASN A 64 3.78 -10.11 5.02
C ASN A 64 3.84 -8.59 4.94
#